data_AF-A0A934TBG7-F1
#
_entry.id   AF-A0A934TBG7-F1
#
_cell.length_a   1.000
_cell.length_b   1.000
_cell.length_c   1.000
_cell.angle_alpha   90.00
_cell.angle_beta   90.00
_cell.angle_gamma   90.00
#
_symmetry.space_group_name_H-M   'P 1'
#
loop_
_entity.id
_entity.type
_entity.pdbx_description
1 polymer ?
#
loop_
_entity_poly.entity_id
_entity_poly.type
_entity_poly.pdbx_seq_one_letter_code
_entity_poly.pdbx_strand_id
1 'polypeptide(L)'
;MKDRLFPILFALIVLSIIFGGWFIGRDRGWFIRNSINDISISRTINCDTVYIDSRNIMYAITSWEARRYNDDILHLKIGFNKGYGESITLNIDTLNTHYLDIFGKILSIKDIPVRN
;
A
#
# COMPACT_ATOMS: atom_id res chain seq x y z
N MET A 1 28.96 -22.80 -37.85
CA MET A 1 28.05 -21.66 -37.57
C MET A 1 26.84 -22.05 -36.72
N LYS A 2 26.22 -23.23 -36.92
CA LYS A 2 25.08 -23.73 -36.09
C LYS A 2 25.40 -23.81 -34.59
N ASP A 3 26.61 -24.20 -34.22
CA ASP A 3 27.00 -24.44 -32.81
C ASP A 3 27.09 -23.16 -31.96
N ARG A 4 27.20 -21.98 -32.60
CA ARG A 4 27.16 -20.68 -31.92
C ARG A 4 25.76 -20.05 -31.91
N LEU A 5 24.86 -20.50 -32.80
CA LEU A 5 23.51 -19.97 -32.90
C LEU A 5 22.58 -20.52 -31.81
N PHE A 6 22.74 -21.79 -31.46
CA PHE A 6 21.93 -22.45 -30.43
C PHE A 6 22.02 -21.76 -29.05
N PRO A 7 23.22 -21.47 -28.49
CA PRO A 7 23.31 -20.78 -27.20
C PRO A 7 22.76 -19.35 -27.24
N ILE A 8 22.89 -18.64 -28.37
CA ILE A 8 22.32 -17.30 -28.55
C ILE A 8 20.79 -17.37 -28.55
N LEU A 9 20.21 -18.32 -29.29
CA LEU A 9 18.76 -18.50 -29.37
C LEU A 9 18.18 -18.89 -28.00
N PHE A 10 18.85 -19.78 -27.29
CA PHE A 10 18.46 -20.17 -25.94
C PHE A 10 18.50 -18.99 -24.96
N ALA A 11 19.56 -18.18 -24.99
CA ALA A 11 19.66 -16.97 -24.17
C ALA A 11 18.54 -15.97 -24.47
N LEU A 12 18.17 -15.80 -25.75
CA LEU A 12 17.07 -14.92 -26.15
C LEU A 12 15.71 -15.40 -25.62
N ILE A 13 15.46 -16.71 -25.60
CA ILE A 13 14.23 -17.29 -25.03
C ILE A 13 14.18 -17.03 -23.52
N VAL A 14 15.27 -17.28 -22.81
CA VAL A 14 15.35 -17.04 -21.36
C VAL A 14 15.13 -15.57 -21.04
N LEU A 15 15.80 -14.66 -21.78
CA LEU A 15 15.60 -13.22 -21.62
C LEU A 15 14.15 -12.82 -21.89
N SER A 16 13.53 -13.37 -22.93
CA SER A 16 12.13 -13.08 -23.27
C SER A 16 11.16 -13.51 -22.17
N ILE A 17 11.40 -14.66 -21.52
CA ILE A 17 10.58 -15.13 -20.40
C ILE A 17 10.77 -14.21 -19.18
N ILE A 18 12.02 -13.86 -18.85
CA ILE A 18 12.32 -12.98 -17.70
C ILE A 18 11.70 -11.59 -17.91
N PHE A 19 11.91 -10.98 -19.08
CA PHE A 19 11.36 -9.67 -19.39
C PHE A 19 9.83 -9.70 -19.52
N GLY A 20 9.26 -10.73 -20.13
CA GLY A 20 7.80 -10.90 -20.23
C GLY A 20 7.16 -11.05 -18.84
N GLY A 21 7.72 -11.91 -17.99
CA GLY A 21 7.27 -12.07 -16.61
C GLY A 21 7.42 -10.79 -15.79
N TRP A 22 8.55 -10.09 -15.92
CA TRP A 22 8.76 -8.80 -15.28
C TRP A 22 7.77 -7.74 -15.75
N PHE A 23 7.49 -7.67 -17.05
CA PHE A 23 6.55 -6.70 -17.62
C PHE A 23 5.13 -6.95 -17.10
N ILE A 24 4.66 -8.20 -17.11
CA ILE A 24 3.35 -8.59 -16.58
C ILE A 24 3.28 -8.32 -15.08
N GLY A 25 4.33 -8.67 -14.33
CA GLY A 25 4.40 -8.43 -12.88
C GLY A 25 4.34 -6.93 -12.54
N ARG A 26 5.06 -6.10 -13.31
CA ARG A 26 4.99 -4.64 -13.20
C ARG A 26 3.59 -4.13 -13.44
N ASP A 27 2.92 -4.59 -14.49
CA ASP A 27 1.61 -4.08 -14.86
C ASP A 27 0.50 -4.52 -13.89
N ARG A 28 0.71 -5.66 -13.21
CA ARG A 28 -0.12 -6.15 -12.09
C ARG A 28 0.27 -5.60 -10.71
N GLY A 29 1.23 -4.68 -10.64
CA GLY A 29 1.60 -4.01 -9.38
C GLY A 29 2.45 -4.85 -8.42
N TRP A 30 3.11 -5.92 -8.86
CA TRP A 30 3.93 -6.78 -7.98
C TRP A 30 5.09 -6.07 -7.30
N PHE A 31 5.54 -4.95 -7.86
CA PHE A 31 6.67 -4.17 -7.35
C PHE A 31 6.22 -2.89 -6.64
N ILE A 32 4.93 -2.73 -6.35
CA ILE A 32 4.44 -1.61 -5.54
C ILE A 32 4.95 -1.82 -4.12
N ARG A 33 5.77 -0.89 -3.65
CA ARG A 33 6.22 -0.85 -2.26
C ARG A 33 5.28 0.06 -1.50
N ASN A 34 4.57 -0.47 -0.52
CA ASN A 34 3.65 0.32 0.28
C ASN A 34 4.44 1.18 1.28
N SER A 35 4.23 2.48 1.27
CA SER A 35 4.84 3.42 2.21
C SER A 35 3.81 4.40 2.76
N ILE A 36 4.12 4.95 3.94
CA ILE A 36 3.35 6.05 4.53
C ILE A 36 3.29 7.29 3.62
N ASN A 37 4.29 7.45 2.74
CA ASN A 37 4.34 8.57 1.79
C ASN A 37 3.33 8.44 0.64
N ASP A 38 2.79 7.24 0.42
CA ASP A 38 1.82 6.97 -0.64
C ASP A 38 0.39 7.24 -0.20
N ILE A 39 0.18 7.62 1.08
CA ILE A 39 -1.14 7.93 1.64
C ILE A 39 -1.22 9.32 2.25
N SER A 40 -2.42 9.88 2.16
CA SER A 40 -2.88 11.03 2.94
C SER A 40 -3.72 10.49 4.08
N ILE A 41 -3.50 11.02 5.28
CA ILE A 41 -4.29 10.67 6.46
C ILE A 41 -4.86 11.97 7.01
N SER A 42 -6.16 11.97 7.27
CA SER A 42 -6.84 13.08 7.94
C SER A 42 -7.87 12.54 8.93
N ARG A 43 -8.35 13.39 9.84
CA ARG A 43 -9.36 13.00 10.82
C ARG A 43 -10.51 14.00 10.90
N THR A 44 -11.61 13.59 11.50
CA THR A 44 -12.65 14.51 11.98
C THR A 44 -12.15 15.33 13.17
N ILE A 45 -12.83 16.46 13.44
CA ILE A 45 -12.54 17.33 14.59
C ILE A 45 -12.60 16.54 15.90
N ASN A 46 -13.58 15.64 16.03
CA ASN A 46 -13.83 14.83 17.22
C ASN A 46 -12.86 13.64 17.37
N CYS A 47 -11.95 13.43 16.41
CA CYS A 47 -10.99 12.32 16.36
C CYS A 47 -11.61 10.92 16.23
N ASP A 48 -12.94 10.81 16.14
CA ASP A 48 -13.69 9.55 16.06
C ASP A 48 -13.55 8.86 14.70
N THR A 49 -13.18 9.60 13.66
CA THR A 49 -13.08 9.09 12.30
C THR A 49 -11.74 9.48 11.68
N VAL A 50 -11.06 8.51 11.08
CA VAL A 50 -9.83 8.70 10.31
C VAL A 50 -10.08 8.32 8.85
N TYR A 51 -9.71 9.22 7.95
CA TYR A 51 -9.73 9.03 6.51
C TYR A 51 -8.33 8.75 6.02
N ILE A 52 -8.17 7.71 5.20
CA ILE A 52 -6.92 7.35 4.56
C ILE A 52 -7.16 7.29 3.07
N ASP A 53 -6.51 8.19 2.33
CA ASP A 53 -6.64 8.33 0.88
C ASP A 53 -5.32 8.01 0.21
N SER A 54 -5.34 7.35 -0.95
CA SER A 54 -4.14 7.22 -1.78
C SER A 54 -3.72 8.59 -2.32
N ARG A 55 -2.42 8.92 -2.23
CA ARG A 55 -1.85 10.12 -2.87
C ARG A 55 -1.55 9.89 -4.35
N ASN A 56 -1.41 8.64 -4.77
CA ASN A 56 -1.05 8.32 -6.15
C ASN A 56 -2.28 7.91 -6.95
N ILE A 57 -2.64 8.72 -7.94
CA ILE A 57 -3.79 8.47 -8.81
C ILE A 57 -3.72 7.17 -9.61
N MET A 58 -2.53 6.57 -9.77
CA MET A 58 -2.36 5.30 -10.48
C MET A 58 -2.51 4.07 -9.57
N TYR A 59 -2.54 4.26 -8.25
CA TYR A 59 -2.65 3.17 -7.28
C TYR A 59 -3.81 3.43 -6.32
N ALA A 60 -4.77 2.51 -6.30
CA ALA A 60 -5.88 2.52 -5.36
C ALA A 60 -5.55 1.69 -4.13
N ILE A 61 -6.11 2.07 -3.00
CA ILE A 61 -6.19 1.18 -1.85
C ILE A 61 -7.17 0.07 -2.24
N THR A 62 -6.79 -1.20 -2.10
CA THR A 62 -7.65 -2.34 -2.53
C THR A 62 -7.90 -3.36 -1.43
N SER A 63 -7.18 -3.23 -0.32
CA SER A 63 -7.38 -4.07 0.85
C SER A 63 -6.90 -3.34 2.08
N TRP A 64 -7.53 -3.64 3.20
CA TRP A 64 -7.09 -3.19 4.50
C TRP A 64 -7.43 -4.23 5.57
N GLU A 65 -6.63 -4.24 6.61
CA GLU A 65 -6.81 -5.09 7.77
C GLU A 65 -6.46 -4.28 9.01
N ALA A 66 -7.35 -4.29 10.00
CA ALA A 66 -7.11 -3.68 11.30
C ALA A 66 -6.89 -4.79 12.34
N ARG A 67 -5.86 -4.64 13.15
CA ARG A 67 -5.55 -5.52 14.28
C ARG A 67 -5.32 -4.68 15.52
N ARG A 68 -5.77 -5.19 16.65
CA ARG A 68 -5.52 -4.61 17.96
C ARG A 68 -4.81 -5.65 18.79
N TYR A 69 -3.72 -5.27 19.43
CA TYR A 69 -3.14 -6.09 20.49
C TYR A 69 -3.66 -5.54 21.82
N ASN A 70 -3.32 -6.15 22.97
CA ASN A 70 -3.85 -5.68 24.25
C ASN A 70 -3.14 -4.37 24.70
N ASP A 71 -3.11 -3.38 23.80
CA ASP A 71 -2.45 -2.08 23.84
C ASP A 71 -3.39 -0.98 23.31
N ASP A 72 -2.93 0.26 23.33
CA ASP A 72 -3.67 1.44 22.88
C ASP A 72 -3.38 1.84 21.42
N ILE A 73 -2.86 0.88 20.65
CA ILE A 73 -2.44 1.05 19.26
C ILE A 73 -3.36 0.26 18.34
N LEU A 74 -3.92 0.92 17.33
CA LEU A 74 -4.60 0.26 16.23
C LEU A 74 -3.62 0.04 15.07
N HIS A 75 -3.29 -1.22 14.81
CA HIS A 75 -2.40 -1.60 13.72
C HIS A 75 -3.19 -1.77 12.43
N LEU A 76 -2.82 -1.02 11.41
CA LEU A 76 -3.44 -1.00 10.11
C LEU A 76 -2.46 -1.46 9.04
N LYS A 77 -2.85 -2.53 8.36
CA LYS A 77 -2.18 -3.00 7.16
C LYS A 77 -3.02 -2.61 5.96
N ILE A 78 -2.42 -1.90 5.01
CA ILE A 78 -3.10 -1.41 3.81
C ILE A 78 -2.38 -1.98 2.58
N GLY A 79 -3.16 -2.50 1.63
CA GLY A 79 -2.67 -3.02 0.36
C GLY A 79 -3.06 -2.10 -0.79
N PHE A 80 -2.11 -1.85 -1.69
CA PHE A 80 -2.31 -1.10 -2.92
C PHE A 80 -2.35 -2.02 -4.12
N ASN A 81 -3.14 -1.63 -5.12
CA ASN A 81 -3.06 -2.19 -6.45
C ASN A 81 -3.22 -1.08 -7.50
N LYS A 82 -2.82 -1.36 -8.74
CA LYS A 82 -3.05 -0.46 -9.88
C LYS A 82 -4.55 -0.26 -10.06
N GLY A 83 -5.00 0.99 -10.03
CA GLY A 83 -6.42 1.32 -10.04
C GLY A 83 -6.66 2.79 -9.75
N TYR A 84 -7.90 3.23 -9.91
CA TYR A 84 -8.30 4.62 -9.70
C TYR A 84 -9.14 4.74 -8.44
N GLY A 85 -8.53 5.32 -7.40
CA GLY A 85 -9.20 5.75 -6.18
C GLY A 85 -9.72 4.62 -5.30
N GLU A 86 -9.52 4.76 -4.00
CA GLU A 86 -10.36 4.22 -2.94
C GLU A 86 -9.89 4.87 -1.64
N SER A 87 -10.84 5.39 -0.85
CA SER A 87 -10.58 5.99 0.46
C SER A 87 -11.04 5.02 1.53
N ILE A 88 -10.20 4.80 2.54
CA ILE A 88 -10.62 4.07 3.73
C ILE A 88 -11.17 5.11 4.70
N THR A 89 -12.37 4.86 5.20
CA THR A 89 -12.92 5.57 6.36
C THR A 89 -12.95 4.61 7.54
N LEU A 90 -12.28 4.97 8.62
CA LEU A 90 -12.18 4.16 9.83
C LEU A 90 -12.81 4.91 10.99
N ASN A 91 -13.79 4.30 11.64
CA ASN A 91 -14.29 4.79 12.91
C ASN A 91 -13.43 4.19 14.02
N ILE A 92 -12.80 5.04 14.81
CA ILE A 92 -11.88 4.64 15.88
C ILE A 92 -12.53 4.93 17.21
N ASP A 93 -12.57 3.91 18.07
CA ASP A 93 -12.90 4.07 19.48
C ASP A 93 -11.74 4.77 20.21
N THR A 94 -11.80 6.09 20.26
CA THR A 94 -10.76 6.95 20.86
C THR A 94 -10.69 6.87 22.39
N LEU A 95 -11.61 6.15 23.05
CA LEU A 95 -11.51 5.87 24.49
C LEU A 95 -10.43 4.84 24.80
N ASN A 96 -10.22 3.89 23.88
CA ASN A 96 -9.29 2.77 24.06
C ASN A 96 -8.12 2.79 23.06
N THR A 97 -8.16 3.66 22.05
CA THR A 97 -7.12 3.78 21.03
C THR A 97 -6.64 5.22 20.95
N HIS A 98 -5.36 5.41 21.19
CA HIS A 98 -4.71 6.71 21.12
C HIS A 98 -3.73 6.82 19.94
N TYR A 99 -3.24 5.67 19.47
CA TYR A 99 -2.23 5.60 18.42
C TYR A 99 -2.69 4.74 17.25
N LEU A 100 -2.12 5.03 16.10
CA LEU A 100 -2.34 4.36 14.84
C LEU A 100 -0.99 3.90 14.29
N ASP A 101 -0.81 2.61 14.08
CA ASP A 101 0.36 2.09 13.37
C ASP A 101 -0.03 1.79 11.92
N ILE A 102 0.53 2.56 10.98
CA ILE A 102 0.40 2.30 9.54
C ILE A 102 1.79 2.14 8.94
N PHE A 103 2.01 1.03 8.22
CA PHE A 103 3.29 0.71 7.59
C PHE A 103 4.49 0.72 8.55
N GLY A 104 4.27 0.38 9.83
CA GLY A 104 5.30 0.38 10.87
C GLY A 104 5.60 1.78 11.44
N LYS A 105 4.82 2.80 11.06
CA LYS A 105 4.92 4.15 11.62
C LYS A 105 3.77 4.39 12.59
N ILE A 106 4.13 4.65 13.85
CA ILE A 106 3.19 4.98 14.91
C ILE A 106 2.88 6.48 14.86
N LEU A 107 1.60 6.82 14.81
CA LEU A 107 1.05 8.18 14.78
C LEU A 107 0.06 8.34 15.93
N SER A 108 0.18 9.42 16.70
CA SER A 108 -0.87 9.82 17.64
C SER A 108 -2.08 10.30 16.86
N ILE A 109 -3.27 9.81 17.21
CA ILE A 109 -4.51 10.19 16.53
C ILE A 109 -4.75 11.70 16.64
N LYS A 110 -4.38 12.31 17.77
CA LYS A 110 -4.55 13.75 17.99
C LYS A 110 -3.71 14.61 17.05
N ASP A 111 -2.55 14.10 16.64
CA ASP A 111 -1.58 14.78 15.78
C ASP A 111 -1.91 14.63 14.29
N ILE A 112 -2.86 13.75 13.95
CA ILE A 112 -3.38 13.64 12.58
C ILE A 112 -4.10 14.95 12.22
N PRO A 113 -3.84 15.54 11.03
CA PRO A 113 -4.47 16.78 10.63
C PRO A 113 -5.99 16.61 10.47
N VAL A 114 -6.73 17.63 10.89
CA VAL A 114 -8.18 17.69 10.69
C VAL A 114 -8.47 17.88 9.21
N ARG A 115 -9.43 17.12 8.68
CA ARG A 115 -9.93 17.30 7.32
C ARG A 115 -10.75 18.60 7.27
N ASN A 116 -10.29 19.55 6.45
CA ASN A 116 -11.03 20.78 6.14
C ASN A 116 -12.27 20.48 5.28
#